data_AF-A0AAE6YRQ9-F1
#
_entry.id   AF-A0AAE6YRQ9-F1
#
_cell.length_a   1.000
_cell.length_b   1.000
_cell.length_c   1.000
_cell.angle_alpha   90.00
_cell.angle_beta   90.00
_cell.angle_gamma   90.00
#
_symmetry.space_group_name_H-M   'P 1'
#
loop_
_entity.id
_entity.type
_entity.pdbx_description
1 polymer ?
#
loop_
_entity_poly.entity_id
_entity_poly.type
_entity_poly.pdbx_seq_one_letter_code
_entity_poly.pdbx_strand_id
1 'polypeptide(L)'
;MSITEKNEKIAEKVVATHKIIEKTVVGAYKASETGAVNGFNKVSGKFIEKFFTKDGESVEEAKKRLAASAEKSKTRSKDINEKAKSHKY
;
A
#
# COMPACT_ATOMS: atom_id res chain seq x y z
N MET A 1 1.21 -38.10 -38.37
CA MET A 1 1.83 -37.10 -37.48
C MET A 1 3.06 -37.70 -36.85
N SER A 2 4.23 -37.14 -37.13
CA SER A 2 5.53 -37.60 -36.62
C SER A 2 5.67 -37.35 -35.12
N ILE A 3 6.66 -37.98 -34.50
CA ILE A 3 7.00 -37.72 -33.09
C ILE A 3 7.41 -36.25 -32.90
N THR A 4 8.13 -35.67 -33.86
CA THR A 4 8.54 -34.27 -33.85
C THR A 4 7.33 -33.33 -33.81
N GLU A 5 6.35 -33.53 -34.68
CA GLU A 5 5.12 -32.72 -34.71
C GLU A 5 4.31 -32.83 -33.41
N LYS A 6 4.30 -34.02 -32.77
CA LYS A 6 3.66 -34.19 -31.46
C LYS A 6 4.41 -33.41 -30.37
N ASN A 7 5.74 -33.42 -30.39
CA ASN A 7 6.57 -32.71 -29.43
C ASN A 7 6.42 -31.19 -29.56
N GLU A 8 6.38 -30.66 -30.79
CA GLU A 8 6.14 -29.23 -31.05
C GLU A 8 4.80 -28.78 -30.47
N LYS A 9 3.72 -29.55 -30.70
CA LYS A 9 2.40 -29.26 -30.12
C LYS A 9 2.38 -29.29 -28.60
N ILE A 10 3.18 -30.16 -27.97
CA ILE A 10 3.32 -30.18 -26.52
C ILE A 10 4.04 -28.92 -26.05
N ALA A 11 5.14 -28.53 -26.71
CA ALA A 11 5.90 -27.33 -26.37
C ALA A 11 5.04 -26.06 -26.47
N GLU A 12 4.26 -25.92 -27.55
CA GLU A 12 3.33 -24.81 -27.73
C GLU A 12 2.31 -24.72 -26.59
N LYS A 13 1.70 -25.85 -26.22
CA LYS A 13 0.72 -25.91 -25.11
C LYS A 13 1.36 -25.57 -23.77
N VAL A 14 2.59 -26.02 -23.52
CA VAL A 14 3.33 -25.71 -22.29
C VAL A 14 3.60 -24.21 -22.21
N VAL A 15 4.10 -23.60 -23.29
CA VAL A 15 4.36 -22.15 -23.34
C VAL A 15 3.06 -21.34 -23.19
N ALA A 16 1.98 -21.75 -23.84
CA ALA A 16 0.68 -21.10 -23.70
C ALA A 16 0.15 -21.17 -22.25
N THR A 17 0.22 -22.35 -21.64
CA THR A 17 -0.23 -22.57 -20.26
C THR A 17 0.62 -21.76 -19.28
N HIS A 18 1.94 -21.72 -19.45
CA HIS A 18 2.83 -20.89 -18.67
C HIS A 18 2.39 -19.42 -18.70
N LYS A 19 2.19 -18.86 -19.91
CA LYS A 19 1.77 -17.45 -20.07
C LYS A 19 0.43 -17.15 -19.40
N ILE A 20 -0.51 -18.12 -19.41
CA ILE A 20 -1.80 -17.98 -18.72
C ILE A 20 -1.60 -17.93 -17.21
N ILE A 21 -0.79 -18.85 -16.67
CA ILE A 21 -0.48 -18.90 -15.23
C ILE A 21 0.17 -17.59 -14.79
N GLU A 22 1.19 -17.11 -15.51
CA GLU A 22 1.86 -15.84 -15.23
C GLU A 22 0.88 -14.67 -15.14
N LYS A 23 0.04 -14.49 -16.17
CA LYS A 23 -0.98 -13.43 -16.20
C LYS A 23 -1.97 -13.55 -15.05
N THR A 24 -2.39 -14.77 -14.73
CA THR A 24 -3.37 -15.04 -13.66
C THR A 24 -2.77 -14.70 -12.29
N VAL A 25 -1.55 -15.15 -12.01
CA VAL A 25 -0.86 -14.91 -10.74
C VAL A 25 -0.60 -13.41 -10.55
N VAL A 26 -0.07 -12.73 -11.57
CA VAL A 26 0.18 -11.28 -11.51
C VAL A 26 -1.14 -10.51 -11.33
N GLY A 27 -2.20 -10.92 -12.02
CA GLY A 27 -3.52 -10.32 -11.89
C GLY A 27 -4.10 -10.48 -10.48
N ALA A 28 -4.04 -11.69 -9.91
CA ALA A 28 -4.51 -11.98 -8.57
C ALA A 28 -3.75 -11.18 -7.51
N TYR A 29 -2.41 -11.07 -7.64
CA TYR A 29 -1.60 -10.26 -6.74
C TYR A 29 -2.02 -8.78 -6.76
N LYS A 30 -2.13 -8.18 -7.94
CA LYS A 30 -2.58 -6.78 -8.09
C LYS A 30 -3.97 -6.55 -7.53
N ALA A 31 -4.90 -7.49 -7.74
CA ALA A 31 -6.26 -7.40 -7.23
C ALA A 31 -6.28 -7.47 -5.69
N SER A 32 -5.47 -8.36 -5.10
CA SER A 32 -5.33 -8.47 -3.65
C SER A 32 -4.74 -7.21 -3.03
N GLU A 33 -3.67 -6.67 -3.61
CA GLU A 33 -3.06 -5.41 -3.17
C GLU A 33 -4.06 -4.24 -3.24
N THR A 34 -4.73 -4.09 -4.38
CA THR A 34 -5.75 -3.06 -4.58
C THR A 34 -6.89 -3.19 -3.58
N GLY A 35 -7.38 -4.41 -3.35
CA GLY A 35 -8.43 -4.70 -2.38
C GLY A 35 -8.03 -4.32 -0.95
N ALA A 36 -6.82 -4.69 -0.53
CA ALA A 36 -6.29 -4.37 0.79
C ALA A 36 -6.13 -2.86 1.01
N VAL A 37 -5.48 -2.16 0.06
CA VAL A 37 -5.25 -0.70 0.15
C VAL A 37 -6.58 0.07 0.15
N ASN A 38 -7.52 -0.29 -0.73
CA ASN A 38 -8.82 0.36 -0.79
C ASN A 38 -9.65 0.10 0.46
N GLY A 39 -9.65 -1.15 0.96
CA GLY A 39 -10.31 -1.51 2.21
C GLY A 39 -9.77 -0.71 3.39
N PHE A 40 -8.46 -0.63 3.53
CA PHE A 40 -7.80 0.14 4.58
C PHE A 40 -8.14 1.64 4.47
N ASN A 41 -8.04 2.23 3.28
CA ASN A 41 -8.35 3.65 3.07
C ASN A 41 -9.81 3.98 3.43
N LYS A 42 -10.74 3.07 3.13
CA LYS A 42 -12.16 3.23 3.45
C LYS A 42 -12.41 3.21 4.96
N VAL A 43 -11.84 2.24 5.67
CA VAL A 43 -11.98 2.14 7.13
C VAL A 43 -11.31 3.33 7.82
N SER A 44 -10.07 3.65 7.44
CA SER A 44 -9.34 4.80 7.95
C SER A 44 -10.07 6.12 7.69
N GLY A 45 -10.65 6.29 6.50
CA GLY A 45 -11.48 7.45 6.17
C GLY A 45 -12.66 7.63 7.12
N LYS A 46 -13.46 6.56 7.34
CA LYS A 46 -14.59 6.59 8.28
C LYS A 46 -14.17 6.84 9.72
N PHE A 47 -13.04 6.28 10.14
CA PHE A 47 -12.51 6.51 11.48
C PHE A 47 -12.12 7.97 11.70
N ILE A 48 -11.44 8.58 10.73
CA ILE A 48 -11.08 10.00 10.77
C ILE A 48 -12.33 10.88 10.77
N GLU A 49 -13.29 10.59 9.89
CA GLU A 49 -14.58 11.28 9.84
C GLU A 49 -15.34 11.24 11.17
N LYS A 50 -15.29 10.10 11.86
CA LYS A 50 -16.04 9.92 13.10
C LYS A 50 -15.38 10.56 14.31
N PHE A 51 -14.05 10.57 14.37
CA PHE A 51 -13.31 10.86 15.60
C PHE A 51 -12.35 12.04 15.52
N PHE A 52 -11.96 12.48 14.32
CA PHE A 52 -10.85 13.43 14.17
C PHE A 52 -11.16 14.64 13.30
N THR A 53 -12.23 14.64 12.50
CA THR A 53 -12.70 15.84 11.81
C THR A 53 -13.23 16.86 12.82
N LYS A 54 -13.09 18.13 12.47
CA LYS A 54 -13.71 19.26 13.16
C LYS A 54 -14.92 19.76 12.38
N ASP A 55 -15.72 20.63 12.99
CA ASP A 55 -16.89 21.22 12.32
C ASP A 55 -16.48 21.92 11.03
N GLY A 56 -17.11 21.52 9.92
CA GLY A 56 -16.82 22.04 8.58
C GLY A 56 -15.53 21.52 7.93
N GLU A 57 -14.77 20.63 8.58
CA GLU A 57 -13.54 20.04 8.03
C GLU A 57 -13.84 18.73 7.27
N SER A 58 -13.33 18.62 6.05
CA SER A 58 -13.40 17.37 5.27
C SER A 58 -12.42 16.32 5.79
N VAL A 59 -12.67 15.05 5.46
CA VAL A 59 -11.78 13.93 5.84
C VAL A 59 -10.35 14.12 5.30
N GLU A 60 -10.20 14.64 4.08
CA GLU A 60 -8.89 14.87 3.48
C GLU A 60 -8.14 16.03 4.14
N GLU A 61 -8.83 17.08 4.57
CA GLU A 61 -8.24 18.16 5.37
C GLU A 61 -7.80 17.65 6.74
N ALA A 62 -8.65 16.85 7.39
CA ALA A 62 -8.31 16.22 8.67
C ALA A 62 -7.08 15.32 8.54
N LYS A 63 -6.97 14.50 7.48
CA LYS A 63 -5.77 13.69 7.18
C LYS A 63 -4.52 14.56 7.06
N LYS A 64 -4.57 15.63 6.25
CA LYS A 64 -3.43 16.54 6.06
C LYS A 64 -3.01 17.20 7.37
N ARG A 65 -3.97 17.65 8.17
CA ARG A 65 -3.72 18.24 9.49
C ARG A 65 -3.08 17.23 10.44
N LEU A 66 -3.62 16.01 10.52
CA LEU A 66 -3.07 14.94 11.37
C LEU A 66 -1.63 14.59 10.98
N ALA A 67 -1.34 14.48 9.68
CA ALA A 67 0.02 14.25 9.19
C ALA A 67 0.98 15.38 9.58
N ALA A 68 0.56 16.64 9.38
CA ALA A 68 1.36 17.80 9.78
C ALA A 68 1.58 17.86 11.30
N SER A 69 0.57 17.52 12.10
CA SER A 69 0.69 17.42 13.57
C SER A 69 1.67 16.33 14.00
N ALA A 70 1.64 15.17 13.34
CA ALA A 70 2.57 14.07 13.62
C ALA A 70 4.02 14.47 13.34
N GLU A 71 4.29 15.12 12.20
CA GLU A 71 5.64 15.60 11.86
C GLU A 71 6.12 16.66 12.84
N LYS A 72 5.27 17.63 13.21
CA LYS A 72 5.61 18.62 14.25
C LYS A 72 5.98 17.95 15.59
N SER A 73 5.24 16.92 15.99
CA SER A 73 5.53 16.16 17.22
C SER A 73 6.87 15.44 17.16
N LYS A 74 7.24 14.87 16.01
CA LYS A 74 8.55 14.22 15.81
C LYS A 74 9.69 15.22 15.90
N THR A 75 9.58 16.35 15.21
CA THR A 75 10.60 17.42 15.26
C THR A 75 10.78 17.94 16.67
N ARG A 76 9.67 18.28 17.35
CA ARG A 76 9.72 18.74 18.74
C ARG A 76 10.41 17.73 19.67
N SER A 77 10.17 16.44 19.46
CA SER A 77 10.79 15.37 20.25
C SER A 77 12.30 15.28 20.00
N LYS A 78 12.76 15.46 18.76
CA LYS A 78 14.19 15.52 18.42
C LYS A 78 14.86 16.73 19.08
N ASP A 79 14.26 17.91 18.95
CA ASP A 79 14.80 19.15 19.53
C ASP A 79 14.94 19.04 21.06
N ILE A 80 13.94 18.43 21.73
CA ILE A 80 13.98 18.18 23.18
C ILE A 80 15.14 17.23 23.52
N ASN A 81 15.31 16.15 22.76
CA ASN A 81 16.38 15.18 22.99
C ASN A 81 17.78 15.78 22.77
N GLU A 82 17.95 16.64 21.75
CA GLU A 82 19.22 17.33 21.50
C GLU A 82 19.56 18.33 22.60
N LYS A 83 18.58 19.14 23.04
CA LYS A 83 18.76 20.03 24.20
C LYS A 83 19.10 19.28 25.49
N ALA A 84 18.48 18.12 25.72
CA ALA A 84 18.79 17.29 26.88
C ALA A 84 20.22 16.73 26.84
N LYS A 85 20.76 16.43 25.66
CA LYS A 85 22.15 16.00 25.49
C LYS A 85 23.13 17.15 25.71
N SER A 86 22.84 18.35 25.21
CA SER A 86 23.75 19.50 25.35
C SER A 86 23.84 20.06 26.77
N HIS A 87 22.86 19.79 27.63
CA HIS A 87 22.94 20.13 29.07
C HIS A 87 23.65 19.07 29.92
N LYS A 88 24.00 17.91 29.35
CA LYS A 88 24.63 16.78 30.06
C LYS A 88 26.15 16.70 29.82
N TYR A 89 26.67 17.54 28.92
CA TYR A 89 28.09 17.77 28.66
C TYR A 89 28.40 19.26 28.88
#